data_AF-A0A0A9HNE5-F1
#
_entry.id   AF-A0A0A9HNE5-F1
#
_cell.length_a   1.000
_cell.length_b   1.000
_cell.length_c   1.000
_cell.angle_alpha   90.00
_cell.angle_beta   90.00
_cell.angle_gamma   90.00
#
_symmetry.space_group_name_H-M   'P 1'
#
loop_
_entity.id
_entity.type
_entity.pdbx_description
1 polymer ?
#
loop_
_entity_poly.entity_id
_entity_poly.type
_entity_poly.pdbx_seq_one_letter_code
_entity_poly.pdbx_strand_id
1 'polypeptide(L)' 'MEYMPFGSGRRICAGIAMADRMTAYSLAMLLHAFDWELPAGARLDLAERFAIVMKKATPLVAVPTPRLSKPELYST' A
#
# COMPACT_ATOMS: atom_id res chain seq x y z
N MET A 1 -10.05 -20.57 11.81
CA MET A 1 -9.14 -20.54 10.64
C MET A 1 -8.29 -19.30 10.80
N GLU A 2 -6.98 -19.45 10.93
CA GLU A 2 -6.05 -18.34 11.08
C GLU A 2 -5.54 -17.92 9.69
N TYR A 3 -5.45 -16.62 9.45
CA TYR A 3 -5.00 -16.07 8.18
C TYR A 3 -3.47 -16.21 8.05
N MET A 4 -2.99 -16.93 7.03
CA MET A 4 -1.56 -17.25 6.85
C MET A 4 -1.02 -16.72 5.50
N PRO A 5 -0.94 -15.39 5.31
CA PRO A 5 -0.57 -14.79 4.02
C PRO A 5 0.88 -15.11 3.58
N PHE A 6 1.73 -15.52 4.51
CA PHE A 6 3.15 -15.81 4.29
C PHE A 6 3.51 -17.30 4.42
N GLY A 7 2.50 -18.17 4.52
CA GLY A 7 2.66 -19.60 4.75
C GLY A 7 3.00 -19.95 6.20
N SER A 8 3.45 -21.18 6.43
CA SER A 8 3.79 -21.71 7.76
C SER A 8 4.88 -22.78 7.69
N GLY A 9 5.48 -23.12 8.84
CA GLY A 9 6.47 -24.19 8.97
C GLY A 9 7.85 -23.88 8.39
N ARG A 10 8.61 -24.93 8.02
CA ARG A 10 10.03 -24.83 7.64
C ARG A 10 10.30 -24.08 6.32
N ARG A 11 9.28 -23.91 5.47
CA ARG A 11 9.38 -23.20 4.18
C ARG A 11 8.53 -21.92 4.18
N ILE A 12 8.27 -21.37 5.36
CA ILE A 12 7.61 -20.07 5.51
C ILE A 12 8.42 -18.98 4.79
N CYS A 13 7.75 -17.92 4.33
CA CYS A 13 8.41 -16.81 3.66
C CYS A 13 9.57 -16.25 4.52
N ALA A 14 10.80 -16.32 4.00
CA ALA A 14 11.97 -15.81 4.70
C ALA A 14 11.94 -14.28 4.90
N GLY A 15 11.07 -13.58 4.15
CA GLY A 15 10.93 -12.13 4.16
C GLY A 15 9.91 -11.56 5.14
N ILE A 16 9.23 -12.35 5.99
CA ILE A 16 8.14 -11.85 6.86
C ILE A 16 8.57 -10.65 7.71
N ALA A 17 9.71 -10.76 8.38
CA ALA A 17 10.18 -9.73 9.29
C ALA A 17 10.50 -8.40 8.56
N MET A 18 10.87 -8.48 7.28
CA MET A 18 11.08 -7.30 6.43
C MET A 18 9.73 -6.75 5.94
N ALA A 19 8.85 -7.63 5.43
CA ALA A 19 7.54 -7.25 4.93
C ALA A 19 6.71 -6.53 6.00
N ASP A 20 6.73 -7.02 7.24
CA ASP A 20 6.01 -6.44 8.37
C ASP A 20 6.46 -4.99 8.65
N ARG A 21 7.77 -4.79 8.79
CA ARG A 21 8.36 -3.47 9.05
C ARG A 21 8.16 -2.50 7.89
N MET A 22 8.44 -2.96 6.67
CA MET A 22 8.33 -2.12 5.48
C MET A 22 6.88 -1.73 5.20
N THR A 23 5.93 -2.65 5.34
CA THR A 23 4.53 -2.36 5.05
C THR A 23 4.00 -1.28 5.99
N ALA A 24 4.23 -1.42 7.29
CA ALA A 24 3.82 -0.42 8.27
C ALA A 24 4.50 0.93 8.04
N TYR A 25 5.82 0.94 7.82
CA TYR A 25 6.57 2.17 7.60
C TYR A 25 6.18 2.89 6.31
N SER A 26 6.10 2.17 5.19
CA SER A 26 5.71 2.75 3.90
C SER A 26 4.29 3.31 3.94
N LEU A 27 3.34 2.59 4.54
CA LEU A 27 1.97 3.09 4.70
C LEU A 27 1.94 4.33 5.60
N ALA A 28 2.62 4.31 6.74
CA ALA A 28 2.68 5.45 7.65
C ALA A 28 3.27 6.70 6.96
N MET A 29 4.34 6.53 6.20
CA MET A 29 4.95 7.64 5.45
C MET A 29 4.01 8.21 4.39
N LEU A 30 3.35 7.37 3.60
CA LEU A 30 2.43 7.81 2.55
C LEU A 30 1.19 8.52 3.12
N LEU A 31 0.62 8.00 4.20
CA LEU A 31 -0.54 8.57 4.88
C LEU A 31 -0.18 9.84 5.67
N HIS A 32 1.03 9.90 6.22
CA HIS A 32 1.49 11.13 6.87
C HIS A 32 1.72 12.22 5.83
N ALA A 33 2.35 11.90 4.70
CA ALA A 33 2.77 12.89 3.73
C ALA A 33 1.61 13.49 2.92
N PHE A 34 0.63 12.67 2.52
CA PHE A 34 -0.34 13.07 1.51
C PHE A 34 -1.80 12.78 1.89
N ASP A 35 -2.68 13.68 1.47
CA ASP A 35 -4.08 13.36 1.22
C ASP A 35 -4.21 12.77 -0.19
N TRP A 36 -5.17 11.86 -0.38
CA TRP A 36 -5.28 11.04 -1.58
C TRP A 36 -6.65 11.20 -2.22
N GLU A 37 -6.66 11.55 -3.50
CA GLU A 37 -7.87 11.64 -4.31
C GLU A 37 -7.78 10.75 -5.54
N LEU A 38 -8.92 10.36 -6.09
CA LEU A 38 -8.97 9.74 -7.41
C LEU A 38 -8.99 10.83 -8.49
N PRO A 39 -8.46 10.54 -9.69
CA PRO A 39 -8.65 11.43 -10.84
C PRO A 39 -10.13 11.76 -11.04
N ALA A 40 -10.43 12.98 -11.49
CA ALA A 40 -11.81 13.45 -11.65
C ALA A 40 -12.63 12.48 -12.53
N GLY A 41 -13.77 12.03 -12.00
CA GLY A 41 -14.67 11.08 -12.67
C GLY A 41 -14.22 9.62 -12.62
N ALA A 42 -13.05 9.30 -12.06
CA ALA A 42 -12.62 7.92 -11.88
C ALA A 42 -13.39 7.23 -10.75
N ARG A 43 -13.62 5.93 -10.92
CA ARG A 43 -14.17 5.05 -9.88
C ARG A 43 -13.11 4.03 -9.48
N LEU A 44 -13.02 3.76 -8.18
CA LEU A 44 -12.12 2.74 -7.66
C LEU A 44 -12.63 1.35 -8.04
N ASP A 45 -11.82 0.63 -8.80
CA ASP A 45 -12.04 -0.79 -9.08
C ASP A 45 -11.17 -1.65 -8.15
N LEU A 46 -11.83 -2.55 -7.42
CA LEU A 46 -11.19 -3.49 -6.50
C LEU A 46 -11.16 -4.91 -7.06
N ALA A 47 -11.68 -5.14 -8.27
CA ALA A 47 -11.59 -6.44 -8.92
C ALA A 47 -10.13 -6.88 -9.05
N GLU A 48 -9.92 -8.19 -8.90
CA GLU A 48 -8.61 -8.81 -8.93
C GLU A 48 -8.46 -9.67 -10.17
N ARG A 49 -7.24 -9.72 -10.71
CA ARG A 49 -6.86 -10.66 -11.75
C ARG A 49 -5.79 -11.58 -11.18
N PHE A 50 -6.06 -12.88 -11.25
CA PHE A 50 -5.09 -13.90 -10.86
C PHE A 50 -3.98 -14.03 -11.90
N ALA A 51 -2.73 -14.06 -11.42
CA ALA A 51 -1.52 -14.33 -12.20
C ALA A 51 -0.52 -15.05 -11.26
N ILE A 52 0.79 -14.99 -11.56
CA ILE A 52 1.82 -15.50 -10.64
C ILE A 52 1.73 -14.85 -9.24
N VAL A 53 1.32 -13.58 -9.20
CA VAL A 53 0.92 -12.86 -7.98
C VAL A 53 -0.45 -12.24 -8.21
N MET A 54 -1.26 -12.11 -7.15
CA MET A 54 -2.54 -11.43 -7.19
C MET A 54 -2.33 -9.94 -7.47
N LYS A 55 -3.05 -9.41 -8.47
CA LYS A 55 -2.97 -8.00 -8.88
C LYS A 55 -4.38 -7.46 -9.03
N LYS A 56 -4.53 -6.13 -8.94
CA LYS A 56 -5.76 -5.47 -9.38
C LYS A 56 -5.98 -5.72 -10.87
N ALA A 57 -7.24 -5.93 -11.26
CA ALA A 57 -7.64 -6.09 -12.65
C ALA A 57 -7.38 -4.79 -13.42
N THR A 58 -7.74 -3.67 -12.80
CA THR A 58 -7.43 -2.31 -13.27
C THR A 58 -6.39 -1.67 -12.36
N PRO A 59 -5.28 -1.12 -12.87
CA PRO A 59 -4.30 -0.42 -12.05
C PRO A 59 -4.92 0.75 -11.29
N LEU A 60 -4.56 0.90 -10.02
CA LEU A 60 -4.97 2.06 -9.21
C LEU A 60 -4.16 3.29 -9.65
N VAL A 61 -4.85 4.38 -9.96
CA VAL A 61 -4.28 5.71 -10.12
C VAL A 61 -4.84 6.60 -9.01
N ALA A 62 -3.95 7.23 -8.25
CA ALA A 62 -4.30 8.16 -7.19
C ALA A 62 -3.48 9.45 -7.33
N VAL A 63 -4.07 10.57 -6.96
CA VAL A 63 -3.47 11.90 -7.01
C VAL A 63 -3.10 12.28 -5.57
N PRO A 64 -1.80 12.33 -5.23
CA PRO A 64 -1.37 12.77 -3.90
C PRO A 64 -1.33 14.29 -3.81
N THR A 65 -1.87 14.85 -2.73
CA THR A 65 -1.72 16.27 -2.36
C THR A 65 -1.04 16.38 -0.99
N PRO A 66 -0.07 17.29 -0.78
CA PRO A 66 0.56 17.44 0.53
C PRO A 66 -0.48 17.72 1.62
N ARG A 67 -0.51 16.89 2.67
CA ARG A 67 -1.47 16.98 3.77
C ARG A 67 -1.30 18.23 4.64
N LEU A 68 -0.07 18.73 4.78
CA LEU A 68 0.27 19.93 5.56
C LEU A 68 0.40 21.11 4.60
N SER A 69 -0.20 22.23 4.98
CA SER A 69 -0.25 23.45 4.17
C SER A 69 1.10 24.16 4.01
N LYS A 70 2.06 23.89 4.89
CA LYS A 70 3.37 24.53 4.93
C LYS A 70 4.48 23.54 4.57
N PRO A 71 5.29 23.81 3.52
CA PRO A 71 6.38 22.92 3.12
C PRO A 71 7.43 22.70 4.22
N GLU A 72 7.64 23.69 5.08
CA GLU A 72 8.63 23.61 6.17
C GLU A 72 8.28 22.52 7.20
N LEU A 73 7.02 22.08 7.27
CA LEU A 73 6.60 21.04 8.21
C LEU A 73 7.01 19.62 7.76
N TYR A 74 7.61 19.49 6.59
CA TYR A 74 8.13 18.23 6.04
C TYR A 74 9.65 18.14 6.04
N SER A 75 10.37 19.21 6.37
CA SER A 75 11.83 19.13 6.50
C SER A 75 12.18 18.42 7.80
N THR A 76 12.69 17.19 7.68
CA THR A 76 13.34 16.46 8.78
C THR A 76 14.81 16.85 8.86
#